data_AF-A0A3C0JIH2-F1
#
_entry.id   AF-A0A3C0JIH2-F1
#
_cell.length_a   1.000
_cell.length_b   1.000
_cell.length_c   1.000
_cell.angle_alpha   90.00
_cell.angle_beta   90.00
_cell.angle_gamma   90.00
#
_symmetry.space_group_name_H-M   'P 1'
#
loop_
_entity.id
_entity.type
_entity.pdbx_description
1 polymer ?
#
loop_
_entity_poly.entity_id
_entity_poly.type
_entity_poly.pdbx_seq_one_letter_code
_entity_poly.pdbx_strand_id
1 'polypeptide(L)' 'GSDWLGDQDAIEYMCREAIPAIVELEHYGVPFSRTEEGKIYQRPF' A
#
# COMPACT_ATOMS: atom_id res chain seq x y z
N GLY A 1 -9.78 -10.65 5.44
CA GLY A 1 -9.68 -10.75 6.91
C GLY A 1 -8.91 -12.01 7.24
N SER A 2 -8.00 -11.96 8.20
CA SER A 2 -7.11 -13.06 8.61
C SER A 2 -7.82 -14.21 9.36
N ASP A 3 -9.10 -14.45 9.08
CA ASP A 3 -9.95 -15.43 9.78
C ASP A 3 -9.89 -15.30 11.32
N TRP A 4 -9.83 -14.05 11.82
CA TRP A 4 -9.70 -13.69 13.25
C TRP A 4 -8.43 -14.16 13.97
N LEU A 5 -7.46 -14.73 13.24
CA LEU A 5 -6.21 -15.23 13.81
C LEU A 5 -5.08 -14.19 13.81
N GLY A 6 -5.28 -13.04 13.17
CA GLY A 6 -4.27 -11.98 13.11
C GLY A 6 -4.37 -10.99 14.25
N ASP A 7 -3.23 -10.54 14.74
CA ASP A 7 -3.09 -9.47 15.72
C ASP A 7 -3.60 -8.15 15.14
N GLN A 8 -4.73 -7.67 15.67
CA GLN A 8 -5.48 -6.56 15.06
C GLN A 8 -4.73 -5.22 15.16
N ASP A 9 -3.95 -5.01 16.21
CA ASP A 9 -3.13 -3.82 16.42
C ASP A 9 -1.98 -3.72 15.40
N ALA A 10 -1.30 -4.84 15.13
CA ALA A 10 -0.27 -4.93 14.11
C ALA A 10 -0.85 -4.70 12.71
N ILE A 11 -2.03 -5.27 12.43
CA ILE A 11 -2.73 -5.08 11.15
C ILE A 11 -3.18 -3.62 11.00
N GLU A 12 -3.71 -3.00 12.04
CA GLU A 12 -4.11 -1.59 12.03
C GLU A 12 -2.91 -0.69 11.74
N TYR A 13 -1.80 -0.90 12.44
CA TYR A 13 -0.56 -0.15 12.20
C TYR A 13 -0.09 -0.32 10.75
N MET A 14 -0.02 -1.57 10.26
CA MET A 14 0.37 -1.86 8.89
C MET A 14 -0.53 -1.14 7.87
N CYS A 15 -1.85 -1.23 8.02
CA CYS A 15 -2.80 -0.59 7.10
C CYS A 15 -2.70 0.94 7.14
N ARG A 16 -2.44 1.54 8.31
CA ARG A 16 -2.25 2.99 8.46
C ARG A 16 -0.97 3.47 7.78
N GLU A 17 0.14 2.74 7.97
CA GLU A 17 1.45 3.14 7.43
C GLU A 17 1.68 2.70 5.97
N ALA A 18 0.83 1.85 5.41
CA ALA A 18 0.99 1.34 4.04
C ALA A 18 1.04 2.44 2.98
N ILE A 19 0.17 3.45 3.07
CA ILE A 19 0.11 4.55 2.09
C ILE A 19 1.41 5.38 2.08
N PRO A 20 1.85 5.97 3.22
CA PRO A 20 3.08 6.76 3.23
C PRO A 20 4.31 5.93 2.86
N ALA A 21 4.39 4.66 3.27
CA ALA A 21 5.49 3.78 2.89
C ALA A 21 5.57 3.52 1.37
N ILE A 22 4.42 3.32 0.70
CA ILE A 22 4.39 3.14 -0.76
C ILE A 22 4.78 4.42 -1.50
N VAL A 23 4.35 5.60 -1.01
CA VAL A 23 4.76 6.89 -1.57
C VAL A 23 6.26 7.12 -1.37
N GLU A 24 6.82 6.75 -0.22
CA GLU A 24 8.26 6.81 0.03
C GLU A 24 9.06 5.96 -0.98
N LEU A 25 8.61 4.72 -1.24
CA LEU A 25 9.22 3.86 -2.25
C LEU A 25 9.15 4.45 -3.66
N GLU A 26 8.05 5.14 -3.99
CA GLU A 26 7.93 5.84 -5.28
C GLU A 26 8.96 6.97 -5.40
N HIS A 27 9.17 7.75 -4.33
CA HIS A 27 10.20 8.78 -4.28
C HIS A 27 11.63 8.21 -4.32
N TYR A 28 11.85 6.99 -3.85
CA TYR A 28 13.12 6.27 -4.03
C TYR A 28 13.34 5.74 -5.46
N GLY A 29 12.36 5.92 -6.36
CA GLY A 29 12.48 5.58 -7.77
C GLY A 29 11.98 4.18 -8.13
N VAL A 30 11.18 3.55 -7.28
CA VAL A 30 10.52 2.27 -7.63
C VAL A 30 9.58 2.51 -8.82
N PRO A 31 9.76 1.79 -9.95
CA PRO A 31 9.01 2.06 -11.18
C PRO A 31 7.63 1.37 -11.14
N PHE A 32 6.71 1.91 -10.36
CA PHE A 32 5.32 1.47 -10.37
C PHE A 32 4.64 1.79 -11.72
N SER A 33 3.78 0.87 -12.17
CA SER A 33 2.85 1.11 -13.27
C SER A 33 1.98 2.34 -13.00
N ARG A 34 1.60 3.08 -14.04
CA ARG A 34 0.89 4.34 -13.93
C ARG A 34 -0.50 4.30 -14.57
N THR A 35 -1.41 5.07 -14.01
CA THR A 35 -2.68 5.43 -14.66
C THR A 35 -2.43 6.52 -15.72
N GLU A 36 -3.44 6.80 -16.56
CA GLU A 36 -3.38 7.90 -17.53
C GLU A 36 -3.16 9.28 -16.87
N GLU A 37 -3.53 9.42 -15.60
CA GLU A 37 -3.31 10.61 -14.77
C GLU A 37 -1.93 10.65 -14.08
N GLY A 38 -1.06 9.64 -14.30
CA GLY A 38 0.27 9.58 -13.70
C GLY A 38 0.33 9.09 -12.25
N LYS A 39 -0.79 8.64 -11.67
CA LYS A 39 -0.84 8.05 -10.31
C LYS A 39 -0.36 6.59 -10.32
N ILE A 40 0.03 6.07 -9.16
CA ILE A 40 0.35 4.65 -8.98
C ILE A 40 -0.89 3.81 -9.31
N TYR A 41 -0.76 2.88 -10.25
CA TYR A 41 -1.84 2.00 -10.65
C TYR A 41 -2.15 0.95 -9.56
N GLN A 42 -3.42 0.82 -9.20
CA GLN A 42 -3.93 -0.23 -8.31
C GLN A 42 -4.78 -1.21 -9.13
N ARG A 43 -4.45 -2.50 -9.06
CA ARG A 43 -5.25 -3.53 -9.72
C ARG A 43 -6.61 -3.69 -9.01
N PRO A 44 -7.70 -3.99 -9.74
CA PRO A 44 -8.97 -4.35 -9.10
C PRO A 44 -8.79 -5.65 -8.27
N PHE A 45 -9.53 -5.73 -7.16
CA PHE A 45 -9.56 -6.87 -6.23
C PHE A 45 -10.84 -7.67 -6.39
#